data_AF-A0A914WWM2-F1
#
_entry.id   AF-A0A914WWM2-F1
#
_cell.length_a   1.000
_cell.length_b   1.000
_cell.length_c   1.000
_cell.angle_alpha   90.00
_cell.angle_beta   90.00
_cell.angle_gamma   90.00
#
_symmetry.space_group_name_H-M   'P 1'
#
loop_
_entity.id
_entity.type
_entity.pdbx_description
1 polymer ?
#
loop_
_entity_poly.entity_id
_entity_poly.type
_entity_poly.pdbx_seq_one_letter_code
_entity_poly.pdbx_strand_id
1 'polypeptide(L)'
;MPDLSTSAYKGRIKIDRKAWSQEDIELEYKYTPQKAPSITSWMQGQCRFTAGCLGDSLLTCVPIVRWLPKYERSFLLSDVIAGLTVGIFLVPQ
;
A
#
# COMPACT_ATOMS: atom_id res chain seq x y z
N MET A 1 35.10 45.14 7.57
CA MET A 1 35.31 43.76 7.08
C MET A 1 34.08 43.36 6.29
N PRO A 2 34.12 43.21 4.96
CA PRO A 2 32.99 42.77 4.17
C PRO A 2 33.02 41.23 4.00
N ASP A 3 31.85 40.65 4.19
CA ASP A 3 31.51 39.24 4.12
C ASP A 3 31.41 38.75 2.67
N LEU A 4 32.28 37.79 2.33
CA LEU A 4 32.21 37.00 1.10
C LEU A 4 31.28 35.80 1.32
N SER A 5 30.00 35.85 0.92
CA SER A 5 29.26 34.61 0.63
C SER A 5 28.00 34.80 -0.22
N THR A 6 28.10 35.37 -1.41
CA THR A 6 27.17 35.02 -2.50
C THR A 6 27.84 35.33 -3.83
N SER A 7 28.77 34.46 -4.21
CA SER A 7 29.31 34.38 -5.58
C SER A 7 28.17 34.08 -6.54
N ALA A 8 27.61 35.15 -7.11
CA ALA A 8 26.59 35.11 -8.14
C ALA A 8 27.17 34.48 -9.42
N TYR A 9 27.16 33.15 -9.50
CA TYR A 9 27.35 32.44 -10.77
C TYR A 9 26.11 32.64 -11.66
N LYS A 10 26.01 33.82 -12.29
CA LYS A 10 25.03 34.09 -13.35
C LYS A 10 25.52 33.48 -14.65
N GLY A 11 25.54 32.15 -14.71
CA GLY A 11 25.77 31.42 -15.95
C GLY A 11 24.59 31.64 -16.91
N ARG A 12 24.83 32.25 -18.08
CA ARG A 12 23.82 32.31 -19.14
C ARG A 12 23.66 30.91 -19.74
N ILE A 13 22.55 30.23 -19.44
CA ILE A 13 22.24 28.94 -20.03
C ILE A 13 21.86 29.18 -21.50
N LYS A 14 22.70 28.71 -22.42
CA LYS A 14 22.39 28.67 -23.85
C LYS A 14 21.79 27.30 -24.15
N ILE A 15 20.54 27.27 -24.57
CA ILE A 15 19.85 26.04 -24.97
C ILE A 15 19.56 26.17 -26.47
N ASP A 16 20.32 25.43 -27.29
CA ASP A 16 20.05 25.28 -28.71
C ASP A 16 19.54 23.86 -28.93
N ARG A 17 18.23 23.71 -29.10
CA ARG A 17 17.60 22.42 -29.40
C ARG A 17 16.43 22.65 -30.34
N LYS A 18 16.21 21.72 -31.26
CA LYS A 18 15.04 21.71 -32.15
C LYS A 18 13.75 21.74 -31.31
N ALA A 19 12.76 22.52 -31.73
CA ALA A 19 11.43 22.46 -31.12
C ALA A 19 10.78 21.11 -31.47
N TRP A 20 10.35 20.36 -30.45
CA TRP A 20 9.77 19.04 -30.61
C TRP A 20 8.24 19.12 -30.60
N SER A 21 7.59 18.35 -31.47
CA SER A 21 6.17 18.06 -31.33
C SER A 21 5.97 16.84 -30.41
N GLN A 22 4.78 16.69 -29.83
CA GLN A 22 4.46 15.54 -28.98
C GLN A 22 4.60 14.21 -29.76
N GLU A 23 4.23 14.22 -31.04
CA GLU A 23 4.30 13.07 -31.94
C GLU A 23 5.76 12.62 -32.18
N ASP A 24 6.68 13.56 -32.35
CA ASP A 24 8.11 13.27 -32.52
C ASP A 24 8.72 12.65 -31.24
N ILE A 25 8.30 13.14 -30.07
CA ILE A 25 8.76 12.62 -28.77
C ILE A 25 8.28 11.19 -28.57
N GLU A 26 7.02 10.91 -28.90
CA GLU A 26 6.43 9.58 -28.76
C GLU A 26 7.05 8.56 -29.73
N LEU A 27 7.35 8.99 -30.96
CA LEU A 27 8.03 8.16 -31.96
C LEU A 27 9.46 7.82 -31.54
N GLU A 28 10.20 8.81 -31.01
CA GLU A 28 11.57 8.63 -30.55
C GLU A 28 11.64 7.76 -29.28
N TYR A 29 10.78 8.02 -28.29
CA TYR A 29 10.90 7.41 -26.96
C TYR A 29 10.05 6.16 -26.73
N LYS A 30 9.23 5.72 -27.71
CA LYS A 30 8.40 4.49 -27.67
C LYS A 30 7.93 4.12 -26.26
N TYR A 31 7.29 5.08 -25.60
CA TYR A 31 6.91 4.97 -24.20
C TYR A 31 5.94 3.80 -24.02
N THR A 32 6.41 2.72 -23.42
CA THR A 32 5.53 1.64 -22.95
C THR A 32 5.20 1.96 -21.50
N PRO A 33 3.93 2.26 -21.16
CA PRO A 33 3.57 2.39 -19.76
C PRO A 33 3.85 1.04 -19.09
N GLN A 34 4.67 1.02 -18.05
CA GLN A 34 4.82 -0.16 -17.22
C GLN A 34 3.44 -0.53 -16.68
N LYS A 35 2.87 -1.61 -17.22
CA LYS A 35 1.57 -2.11 -16.78
C LYS A 35 1.76 -2.51 -15.32
N ALA A 36 1.15 -1.75 -14.42
CA ALA A 36 1.16 -2.06 -13.00
C ALA A 36 0.82 -3.55 -12.83
N PRO A 37 1.58 -4.31 -12.02
CA PRO A 37 1.35 -5.74 -11.90
C PRO A 37 -0.12 -5.94 -11.53
N SER A 38 -0.85 -6.62 -12.41
CA SER A 38 -2.21 -7.03 -12.12
C SER A 38 -2.16 -7.85 -10.84
N ILE A 39 -2.91 -7.44 -9.83
CA ILE A 39 -2.94 -8.06 -8.50
C ILE A 39 -3.17 -9.59 -8.59
N THR A 40 -3.78 -10.01 -9.70
CA THR A 40 -3.99 -11.42 -10.09
C THR A 40 -2.70 -12.23 -10.29
N SER A 41 -1.58 -11.63 -10.68
CA SER A 41 -0.32 -12.37 -10.89
C SER A 41 0.40 -12.71 -9.59
N TRP A 42 0.17 -11.95 -8.51
CA TRP A 42 0.73 -12.25 -7.19
C TRP A 42 -0.03 -13.37 -6.47
N MET A 43 -1.33 -13.51 -6.74
CA MET A 43 -2.16 -14.57 -6.13
C MET A 43 -1.95 -15.97 -6.72
N GLN A 44 -1.33 -16.10 -7.90
CA GLN A 44 -1.15 -17.41 -8.56
C GLN A 44 -0.09 -18.31 -7.89
N GLY A 45 0.75 -17.77 -7.01
CA GLY A 45 1.83 -18.52 -6.36
C GLY A 45 1.55 -19.08 -4.96
N GLN A 46 0.40 -18.77 -4.33
CA GLN A 46 0.22 -18.98 -2.88
C GLN A 46 -0.98 -19.80 -2.43
N CYS A 47 -1.81 -20.34 -3.34
CA CYS A 47 -2.94 -21.19 -2.93
C CYS A 47 -2.90 -22.58 -3.56
N ARG A 48 -1.96 -23.42 -3.12
CA ARG A 48 -2.18 -24.88 -3.15
C ARG A 48 -3.12 -25.20 -1.98
N PHE A 49 -4.43 -25.16 -2.27
CA PHE A 49 -5.53 -25.45 -1.34
C PHE A 49 -5.35 -26.83 -0.68
N THR A 50 -4.60 -26.85 0.41
CA THR A 50 -4.58 -27.90 1.42
C THR A 50 -4.94 -27.19 2.71
N ALA A 51 -5.94 -27.70 3.43
CA ALA A 51 -6.63 -27.01 4.53
C ALA A 51 -5.73 -26.51 5.68
N GLY A 52 -4.43 -26.82 5.67
CA GLY A 52 -3.43 -26.31 6.63
C GLY A 52 -2.95 -24.88 6.37
N CYS A 53 -2.84 -24.42 5.11
CA CYS A 53 -2.25 -23.10 4.82
C CYS A 53 -3.11 -21.92 5.25
N LEU A 54 -4.44 -22.09 5.32
CA LEU A 54 -5.32 -21.05 5.86
C LEU A 54 -5.03 -20.81 7.34
N GLY A 55 -4.71 -21.88 8.09
CA GLY A 55 -4.33 -21.81 9.50
C GLY A 55 -3.02 -21.04 9.67
N ASP A 56 -1.95 -21.45 9.00
CA ASP A 56 -0.64 -20.83 9.15
C ASP A 56 -0.59 -19.37 8.64
N SER A 57 -1.35 -19.07 7.57
CA SER A 57 -1.47 -17.71 7.04
C SER A 57 -2.32 -16.80 7.95
N LEU A 58 -3.41 -17.32 8.55
CA LEU A 58 -4.15 -16.56 9.57
C LEU A 58 -3.28 -16.31 10.81
N LEU A 59 -2.51 -17.32 11.23
CA LEU A 59 -1.65 -17.27 12.41
C LEU A 59 -0.49 -16.27 12.26
N THR A 60 -0.02 -16.01 11.04
CA THR A 60 1.03 -15.02 10.75
C THR A 60 0.48 -13.61 10.50
N CYS A 61 -0.69 -13.48 9.89
CA CYS A 61 -1.30 -12.16 9.62
C CYS A 61 -1.99 -11.54 10.83
N VAL A 62 -2.53 -12.33 11.77
CA VAL A 62 -3.33 -11.79 12.87
C VAL A 62 -2.91 -12.42 14.21
N PRO A 63 -2.23 -11.69 15.11
CA PRO A 63 -1.80 -12.24 16.41
C PRO A 63 -2.97 -12.68 17.32
N ILE A 64 -4.20 -12.33 16.95
CA ILE A 64 -5.45 -12.64 17.66
C ILE A 64 -5.77 -14.14 17.64
N VAL A 65 -5.46 -14.84 16.54
CA VAL A 65 -5.71 -16.29 16.44
C VAL A 65 -4.77 -17.14 17.29
N ARG A 66 -3.77 -16.56 17.97
CA ARG A 66 -2.95 -17.30 18.95
C ARG A 66 -3.68 -17.52 20.27
N TRP A 67 -4.58 -16.61 20.66
CA TRP A 67 -5.35 -16.72 21.90
C TRP A 67 -6.80 -17.13 21.66
N LEU A 68 -7.38 -16.82 20.50
CA LEU A 68 -8.74 -17.17 20.13
C LEU A 68 -9.10 -18.67 20.22
N PRO A 69 -8.27 -19.65 19.78
CA PRO A 69 -8.61 -21.06 19.92
C PRO A 69 -8.50 -21.59 21.35
N LYS A 70 -7.83 -20.84 22.26
CA LYS A 70 -7.79 -21.12 23.70
C LYS A 70 -8.91 -20.39 24.46
N TYR A 71 -9.76 -19.65 23.76
CA TYR A 71 -10.84 -18.87 24.35
C TYR A 71 -12.06 -19.77 24.59
N GLU A 72 -12.53 -19.81 25.83
CA GLU A 72 -13.75 -20.55 26.19
C GLU A 72 -14.97 -19.92 25.50
N ARG A 73 -15.78 -20.77 24.84
CA ARG A 73 -16.97 -20.31 24.10
C ARG A 73 -18.00 -19.60 24.98
N SER A 74 -17.93 -19.80 26.30
CA SER A 74 -18.75 -19.10 27.29
C SER A 74 -18.52 -17.59 27.30
N PHE A 75 -17.30 -17.13 27.01
CA PHE A 75 -16.98 -15.70 27.01
C PHE A 75 -17.36 -15.00 25.69
N LEU A 76 -17.44 -15.75 24.59
CA LEU A 76 -17.81 -15.21 23.27
C LEU A 76 -19.22 -14.58 23.29
N LEU A 77 -20.17 -15.23 23.96
CA LEU A 77 -21.53 -14.69 24.10
C LEU A 77 -21.54 -13.38 24.90
N SER A 78 -20.75 -13.30 25.97
CA SER A 78 -20.61 -12.09 26.79
C SER A 78 -20.00 -10.94 25.99
N ASP A 79 -18.94 -11.22 25.23
CA ASP A 79 -18.25 -10.21 24.42
C ASP A 79 -19.12 -9.71 23.27
N VAL A 80 -19.94 -10.58 22.66
CA VAL A 80 -20.88 -10.18 21.60
C VAL A 80 -21.98 -9.27 22.16
N ILE A 81 -22.54 -9.59 23.33
CA ILE A 81 -23.58 -8.75 23.96
C ILE A 81 -22.99 -7.41 24.40
N ALA A 82 -21.80 -7.42 25.01
CA ALA A 82 -21.11 -6.20 25.42
C ALA A 82 -20.73 -5.33 24.21
N GLY A 83 -20.18 -5.94 23.16
CA GLY A 83 -19.84 -5.27 21.91
C GLY A 83 -21.05 -4.68 21.19
N LEU A 84 -22.18 -5.41 21.16
CA LEU A 84 -23.44 -4.92 20.61
C LEU A 84 -23.98 -3.74 21.44
N THR A 85 -23.96 -3.85 22.77
CA THR A 85 -24.43 -2.79 23.68
C THR A 85 -23.60 -1.52 23.52
N VAL A 86 -22.28 -1.64 23.53
CA VAL A 86 -21.35 -0.52 23.30
C VAL A 86 -21.53 0.06 21.90
N GLY A 87 -21.69 -0.79 20.88
CA GLY A 87 -21.94 -0.37 19.51
C GLY A 87 -23.24 0.43 19.35
N ILE A 88 -24.31 0.01 20.02
CA ILE A 88 -25.58 0.76 20.07
C ILE A 88 -25.39 2.10 20.80
N PHE A 89 -24.66 2.11 21.92
CA PHE A 89 -24.33 3.32 22.66
C PHE A 89 -23.47 4.32 21.87
N LEU A 90 -22.67 3.84 20.92
CA LEU A 90 -21.79 4.64 20.07
C LEU A 90 -22.51 5.28 18.88
N VAL A 91 -23.79 4.95 18.62
CA VAL A 91 -24.60 5.68 17.63
C VAL A 91 -25.01 7.01 18.27
N PRO A 92 -24.44 8.15 17.87
CA PRO A 92 -24.85 9.42 18.46
C PRO A 92 -26.27 9.74 18.00
N GLN A 93 -27.03 10.28 18.96
CA GLN A 93 -28.45 10.60 18.88
C GLN A 93 -28.77 11.68 17.84
#